data_AF-A0A1H0VJA7-F1
#
_entry.id   AF-A0A1H0VJA7-F1
#
_cell.length_a   1.000
_cell.length_b   1.000
_cell.length_c   1.000
_cell.angle_alpha   90.00
_cell.angle_beta   90.00
_cell.angle_gamma   90.00
#
_symmetry.space_group_name_H-M   'P 1'
#
loop_
_entity.id
_entity.type
_entity.pdbx_description
1 polymer ?
#
loop_
_entity_poly.entity_id
_entity_poly.type
_entity_poly.pdbx_seq_one_letter_code
_entity_poly.pdbx_strand_id
1 'polypeptide(L)'
;MRQLKRTARQQAECVAVSFGEVREFFTRTRCTSLERVLFAVTDGAGNTAVISVVWVGLASSGDARRFQTLMNRHGSGDIHPLGSHLLELGDIHFTGLRYGSDRDGGTVTVAEAETATGQVDHDTLEALAEVAAHLPRV
;
A
#
# COMPACT_ATOMS: atom_id res chain seq x y z
N MET A 1 -8.74 -18.62 -22.25
CA MET A 1 -8.53 -19.26 -20.92
C MET A 1 -7.43 -18.61 -20.05
N ARG A 2 -6.25 -18.28 -20.60
CA ARG A 2 -5.11 -17.73 -19.81
C ARG A 2 -5.40 -16.41 -19.08
N GLN A 3 -6.13 -15.50 -19.71
CA GLN A 3 -6.51 -14.20 -19.13
C GLN A 3 -7.48 -14.32 -17.96
N LEU A 4 -8.50 -15.20 -18.07
CA LEU A 4 -9.45 -15.48 -16.99
C LEU A 4 -8.74 -16.06 -15.75
N LYS A 5 -7.81 -16.99 -15.95
CA LYS A 5 -6.98 -17.53 -14.86
C LYS A 5 -6.14 -16.45 -14.19
N ARG A 6 -5.55 -15.53 -14.96
CA ARG A 6 -4.77 -14.41 -14.42
C ARG A 6 -5.64 -13.48 -13.57
N THR A 7 -6.80 -13.06 -14.07
CA THR A 7 -7.73 -12.23 -13.30
C THR A 7 -8.18 -12.92 -12.01
N ALA A 8 -8.55 -14.20 -12.06
CA ALA A 8 -8.96 -14.92 -10.86
C ALA A 8 -7.84 -14.98 -9.81
N ARG A 9 -6.59 -15.18 -10.24
CA ARG A 9 -5.41 -15.14 -9.36
C ARG A 9 -5.21 -13.76 -8.73
N GLN A 10 -5.27 -12.70 -9.53
CA GLN A 10 -5.14 -11.32 -9.04
C GLN A 10 -6.24 -10.98 -8.03
N GLN A 11 -7.48 -11.36 -8.32
CA GLN A 11 -8.60 -11.19 -7.39
C GLN A 11 -8.35 -11.90 -6.06
N ALA A 12 -7.94 -13.17 -6.12
CA ALA A 12 -7.67 -13.97 -4.93
C ALA A 12 -6.51 -13.39 -4.12
N GLU A 13 -5.48 -12.86 -4.77
CA GLU A 13 -4.36 -12.20 -4.11
C GLU A 13 -4.83 -10.95 -3.36
N CYS A 14 -5.57 -10.03 -3.99
CA CYS A 14 -6.07 -8.82 -3.33
C CYS A 14 -6.91 -9.15 -2.09
N VAL A 15 -7.76 -10.19 -2.15
CA VAL A 15 -8.55 -10.65 -0.98
C VAL A 15 -7.65 -11.29 0.09
N ALA A 16 -6.66 -12.09 -0.30
CA ALA A 16 -5.82 -12.84 0.64
C ALA A 16 -4.88 -11.93 1.45
N VAL A 17 -4.42 -10.83 0.86
CA VAL A 17 -3.48 -9.91 1.50
C VAL A 17 -4.12 -8.62 2.01
N SER A 18 -5.43 -8.57 2.16
CA SER A 18 -6.14 -7.42 2.75
C SER A 18 -6.92 -7.82 3.98
N PHE A 19 -7.27 -6.85 4.80
CA PHE A 19 -8.09 -7.04 5.99
C PHE A 19 -9.15 -5.92 6.13
N GLY A 20 -10.01 -6.03 7.14
CA GLY A 20 -11.09 -5.06 7.38
C GLY A 20 -12.06 -4.93 6.21
N GLU A 21 -12.59 -3.73 6.03
CA GLU A 21 -13.51 -3.37 4.94
C GLU A 21 -12.82 -3.36 3.57
N VAL A 22 -11.51 -3.15 3.53
CA VAL A 22 -10.68 -3.26 2.29
C VAL A 22 -10.79 -4.68 1.71
N ARG A 23 -10.71 -5.71 2.56
CA ARG A 23 -10.95 -7.10 2.11
C ARG A 23 -12.35 -7.30 1.58
N GLU A 24 -13.36 -6.77 2.27
CA GLU A 24 -14.75 -6.87 1.82
C GLU A 24 -14.98 -6.14 0.48
N PHE A 25 -14.30 -5.02 0.26
CA PHE A 25 -14.31 -4.32 -1.01
C PHE A 25 -13.81 -5.22 -2.14
N PHE A 26 -12.70 -5.94 -1.93
CA PHE A 26 -12.18 -6.89 -2.91
C PHE A 26 -13.03 -8.17 -3.06
N THR A 27 -13.94 -8.50 -2.14
CA THR A 27 -14.89 -9.59 -2.43
C THR A 27 -15.98 -9.20 -3.42
N ARG A 28 -16.25 -7.88 -3.57
CA ARG A 28 -17.36 -7.32 -4.37
C ARG A 28 -16.90 -6.53 -5.60
N THR A 29 -15.65 -6.08 -5.61
CA THR A 29 -15.09 -5.22 -6.65
C THR A 29 -13.89 -5.90 -7.30
N ARG A 30 -13.83 -5.82 -8.63
CA ARG A 30 -12.80 -6.52 -9.41
C ARG A 30 -11.43 -5.84 -9.29
N CYS A 31 -10.48 -6.57 -8.72
CA CYS A 31 -9.05 -6.25 -8.67
C CYS A 31 -8.35 -6.81 -9.91
N THR A 32 -7.66 -5.96 -10.66
CA THR A 32 -7.02 -6.30 -11.95
C THR A 32 -5.51 -6.36 -11.87
N SER A 33 -4.90 -5.80 -10.81
CA SER A 33 -3.50 -6.01 -10.46
C SER A 33 -3.25 -5.60 -9.02
N LEU A 34 -2.21 -6.19 -8.42
CA LEU A 34 -1.67 -5.79 -7.14
C LEU A 34 -0.16 -5.86 -7.22
N GLU A 35 0.52 -4.76 -6.93
CA GLU A 35 1.96 -4.66 -6.78
C GLU A 35 2.25 -4.07 -5.40
N ARG A 36 3.25 -4.62 -4.71
CA ARG A 36 3.64 -4.22 -3.35
C ARG A 36 5.16 -4.13 -3.29
N VAL A 37 5.66 -3.06 -2.69
CA VAL A 37 7.09 -2.78 -2.54
C VAL A 37 7.34 -2.22 -1.14
N LEU A 38 8.53 -2.47 -0.61
CA LEU A 38 9.07 -1.76 0.53
C LEU A 38 10.30 -0.96 0.10
N PHE A 39 10.39 0.29 0.51
CA PHE A 39 11.58 1.11 0.42
C PHE A 39 12.16 1.32 1.81
N ALA A 40 13.49 1.31 1.93
CA ALA A 40 14.19 1.80 3.11
C ALA A 40 14.93 3.10 2.75
N VAL A 41 14.75 4.12 3.57
CA VAL A 41 15.41 5.41 3.44
C VAL A 41 16.19 5.67 4.71
N THR A 42 17.51 5.73 4.60
CA THR A 42 18.42 5.96 5.73
C THR A 42 19.09 7.31 5.59
N ASP A 43 19.08 8.09 6.68
CA ASP A 43 19.79 9.36 6.74
C ASP A 43 21.27 9.19 7.09
N GLY A 44 22.03 10.30 7.06
CA GLY A 44 23.46 10.28 7.41
C GLY A 44 23.76 9.98 8.89
N ALA A 45 22.75 9.99 9.76
CA ALA A 45 22.86 9.68 11.19
C ALA A 45 22.48 8.23 11.53
N GLY A 46 22.04 7.44 10.54
CA GLY A 46 21.64 6.04 10.72
C GLY A 46 20.17 5.85 11.13
N ASN A 47 19.34 6.91 11.10
CA ASN A 47 17.89 6.76 11.23
C ASN A 47 17.34 6.19 9.94
N THR A 48 16.49 5.17 10.04
CA THR A 48 15.90 4.51 8.87
C THR A 48 14.38 4.58 8.95
N ALA A 49 13.77 5.13 7.91
CA ALA A 49 12.35 4.97 7.61
C ALA A 49 12.15 3.81 6.65
N VAL A 50 11.05 3.08 6.82
CA VAL A 50 10.56 2.09 5.86
C VAL A 50 9.23 2.56 5.32
N ILE A 51 9.06 2.46 4.01
CA ILE A 51 7.87 2.91 3.30
C ILE A 51 7.28 1.71 2.56
N SER A 52 6.06 1.32 2.94
CA SER A 52 5.25 0.38 2.17
C SER A 52 4.57 1.13 1.05
N VAL A 53 4.68 0.65 -0.18
CA VAL A 53 3.95 1.21 -1.33
C VAL A 53 3.20 0.10 -2.04
N VAL A 54 1.93 0.35 -2.31
CA VAL A 54 1.01 -0.61 -2.93
C VAL A 54 0.29 0.05 -4.10
N TRP A 55 0.35 -0.58 -5.27
CA TRP A 55 -0.44 -0.19 -6.44
C TRP A 55 -1.55 -1.21 -6.69
N VAL A 56 -2.80 -0.74 -6.64
CA VAL A 56 -3.99 -1.54 -6.87
C VAL A 56 -4.63 -1.14 -8.18
N GLY A 57 -4.64 -2.05 -9.15
CA GLY A 57 -5.39 -1.90 -10.38
C GLY A 57 -6.84 -2.35 -10.17
N LEU A 58 -7.79 -1.54 -10.62
CA LEU A 58 -9.22 -1.81 -10.55
C LEU A 58 -9.83 -1.80 -11.96
N ALA A 59 -11.05 -2.33 -12.09
CA ALA A 59 -11.70 -2.47 -13.39
C ALA A 59 -12.14 -1.13 -14.02
N SER A 60 -12.31 -0.08 -13.21
CA SER A 60 -12.70 1.25 -13.67
C SER A 60 -12.15 2.37 -12.78
N SER A 61 -12.12 3.59 -13.31
CA SER A 61 -11.78 4.79 -12.52
C SER A 61 -12.81 5.09 -11.42
N GLY A 62 -14.06 4.68 -11.60
CA GLY A 62 -15.11 4.77 -10.57
C GLY A 62 -14.81 3.83 -9.40
N ASP A 63 -14.40 2.59 -9.68
CA ASP A 63 -13.97 1.64 -8.65
C ASP A 63 -12.73 2.16 -7.91
N ALA A 64 -11.75 2.70 -8.65
CA ALA A 64 -10.55 3.31 -8.09
C ALA A 64 -10.87 4.47 -7.15
N ARG A 65 -11.82 5.34 -7.52
CA ARG A 65 -12.25 6.43 -6.64
C ARG A 65 -12.88 5.91 -5.34
N ARG A 66 -13.77 4.90 -5.43
CA ARG A 66 -14.40 4.29 -4.24
C ARG A 66 -13.38 3.62 -3.34
N PHE A 67 -12.40 2.94 -3.94
CA PHE A 67 -11.30 2.33 -3.21
C PHE A 67 -10.44 3.37 -2.49
N GLN A 68 -10.03 4.44 -3.17
CA GLN A 68 -9.25 5.52 -2.55
C GLN A 68 -10.00 6.18 -1.39
N THR A 69 -11.31 6.43 -1.53
CA THR A 69 -12.15 6.94 -0.42
C THR A 69 -12.18 5.97 0.76
N LEU A 70 -12.24 4.66 0.50
CA LEU A 70 -12.18 3.65 1.55
C LEU A 70 -10.84 3.69 2.27
N MET A 71 -9.74 3.62 1.52
CA MET A 71 -8.37 3.63 2.07
C MET A 71 -8.08 4.89 2.91
N ASN A 72 -8.57 6.06 2.48
CA ASN A 72 -8.39 7.32 3.21
C ASN A 72 -9.22 7.39 4.51
N ARG A 73 -10.11 6.43 4.77
CA ARG A 73 -10.85 6.34 6.03
C ARG A 73 -10.05 5.51 7.02
N HIS A 74 -9.52 6.19 8.04
CA HIS A 74 -8.82 5.56 9.14
C HIS A 74 -9.65 4.44 9.79
N GLY A 75 -9.01 3.31 10.07
CA GLY A 75 -9.64 2.14 10.69
C GLY A 75 -10.48 1.26 9.75
N SER A 76 -10.57 1.57 8.45
CA SER A 76 -11.29 0.73 7.48
C SER A 76 -10.55 -0.56 7.08
N GLY A 77 -9.31 -0.73 7.53
CA GLY A 77 -8.42 -1.81 7.11
C GLY A 77 -7.44 -1.37 6.02
N ASP A 78 -6.57 -2.28 5.61
CA ASP A 78 -5.52 -2.01 4.63
C ASP A 78 -5.10 -3.30 3.89
N ILE A 79 -4.12 -3.19 2.99
CA ILE A 79 -3.39 -4.26 2.34
C ILE A 79 -2.14 -4.53 3.16
N HIS A 80 -1.95 -5.77 3.60
CA HIS A 80 -0.75 -6.21 4.30
C HIS A 80 0.52 -5.81 3.52
N PRO A 81 1.37 -4.96 4.13
CA PRO A 81 2.68 -4.67 3.59
C PRO A 81 3.47 -5.95 3.37
N LEU A 82 4.50 -5.89 2.52
CA LEU A 82 5.50 -6.94 2.55
C LEU A 82 6.16 -6.96 3.94
N GLY A 83 6.61 -8.12 4.39
CA GLY A 83 7.28 -8.21 5.69
C GLY A 83 8.65 -7.53 5.66
N SER A 84 8.97 -6.78 6.71
CA SER A 84 10.25 -6.07 6.85
C SER A 84 11.47 -6.99 6.94
N HIS A 85 11.26 -8.29 7.21
CA HIS A 85 12.30 -9.31 7.09
C HIS A 85 12.92 -9.39 5.68
N LEU A 86 12.21 -8.94 4.64
CA LEU A 86 12.77 -8.84 3.29
C LEU A 86 13.89 -7.79 3.18
N LEU A 87 14.00 -6.90 4.16
CA LEU A 87 15.00 -5.84 4.24
C LEU A 87 16.03 -6.09 5.36
N GLU A 88 16.06 -7.31 5.95
CA GLU A 88 16.87 -7.62 7.15
C GLU A 88 16.58 -6.69 8.34
N LEU A 89 15.39 -6.08 8.36
CA LEU A 89 14.90 -5.24 9.44
C LEU A 89 14.02 -6.08 10.38
N GLY A 90 13.93 -5.65 11.65
CA GLY A 90 12.99 -6.23 12.62
C GLY A 90 11.53 -6.04 12.19
N ASP A 91 10.59 -6.67 12.91
CA ASP A 91 9.15 -6.54 12.60
C ASP A 91 8.71 -5.07 12.67
N ILE A 92 8.28 -4.52 11.54
CA ILE A 92 7.76 -3.16 11.43
C ILE A 92 6.25 -3.20 11.50
N HIS A 93 5.70 -2.49 12.48
CA HIS A 93 4.25 -2.34 12.62
C HIS A 93 3.80 -1.06 11.93
N PHE A 94 3.12 -1.20 10.79
CA PHE A 94 2.48 -0.10 10.09
C PHE A 94 1.17 0.28 10.79
N THR A 95 1.08 1.54 11.22
CA THR A 95 -0.03 2.03 12.05
C THR A 95 -1.12 2.72 11.25
N GLY A 96 -0.92 3.01 9.96
CA GLY A 96 -1.83 3.86 9.17
C GLY A 96 -1.90 5.32 9.62
N LEU A 97 -0.88 5.81 10.36
CA LEU A 97 -0.85 7.21 10.84
C LEU A 97 -0.06 8.16 9.92
N ARG A 98 0.84 7.63 9.08
CA ARG A 98 1.68 8.40 8.15
C ARG A 98 1.48 7.78 6.80
N TYR A 99 0.56 8.37 6.05
CA TYR A 99 -0.15 7.73 4.97
C TYR A 99 -0.28 8.70 3.80
N GLY A 100 -0.10 8.20 2.58
CA GLY A 100 -0.37 8.91 1.34
C GLY A 100 -1.19 8.05 0.38
N SER A 101 -2.03 8.69 -0.43
CA SER A 101 -2.63 8.00 -1.57
C SER A 101 -2.76 8.88 -2.79
N ASP A 102 -2.61 8.26 -3.96
CA ASP A 102 -2.85 8.88 -5.24
C ASP A 102 -3.67 7.95 -6.14
N ARG A 103 -4.25 8.50 -7.20
CA ARG A 103 -5.02 7.73 -8.17
C ARG A 103 -4.80 8.24 -9.58
N ASP A 104 -4.30 7.34 -10.43
CA ASP A 104 -4.19 7.54 -11.87
C ASP A 104 -5.10 6.55 -12.61
N GLY A 105 -6.11 7.07 -13.28
CA GLY A 105 -7.10 6.29 -14.01
C GLY A 105 -7.79 5.24 -13.12
N GLY A 106 -7.56 3.97 -13.45
CA GLY A 106 -8.06 2.80 -12.71
C GLY A 106 -7.11 2.26 -11.65
N THR A 107 -5.98 2.92 -11.39
CA THR A 107 -4.98 2.51 -10.40
C THR A 107 -5.03 3.42 -9.19
N VAL A 108 -4.94 2.85 -7.99
CA VAL A 108 -4.73 3.60 -6.74
C VAL A 108 -3.38 3.19 -6.18
N THR A 109 -2.57 4.19 -5.82
CA THR A 109 -1.35 4.00 -5.05
C THR A 109 -1.66 4.35 -3.60
N VAL A 110 -1.21 3.51 -2.68
CA VAL A 110 -1.24 3.75 -1.24
C VAL A 110 0.17 3.60 -0.72
N ALA A 111 0.59 4.52 0.14
CA ALA A 111 1.87 4.44 0.81
C ALA A 111 1.73 4.70 2.30
N GLU A 112 2.49 3.96 3.11
CA GLU A 112 2.60 4.16 4.55
C GLU A 112 4.06 4.17 4.97
N ALA A 113 4.41 4.97 5.97
CA ALA A 113 5.78 5.11 6.45
C ALA A 113 5.93 4.90 7.96
N GLU A 114 6.97 4.16 8.35
CA GLU A 114 7.30 3.84 9.74
C GLU A 114 8.79 4.00 10.02
N THR A 115 9.16 4.27 11.28
CA THR A 115 10.57 4.21 11.70
C THR A 115 10.97 2.76 11.90
N ALA A 116 12.05 2.34 11.27
CA ALA A 116 12.66 1.03 11.50
C ALA A 116 13.81 1.08 12.50
N THR A 117 14.68 2.08 12.40
CA THR A 117 15.81 2.28 13.32
C THR A 117 15.99 3.74 13.65
N GLY A 118 16.52 4.03 14.85
CA GLY A 118 16.76 5.40 15.29
C GLY A 118 15.46 6.14 15.57
N GLN A 119 15.39 7.41 15.17
CA GLN A 119 14.22 8.28 15.33
C GLN A 119 14.00 9.06 14.03
N VAL A 120 12.81 8.96 13.46
CA VAL A 120 12.35 9.80 12.34
C VAL A 120 11.08 10.49 12.82
N ASP A 121 11.02 11.81 12.70
CA ASP A 121 9.88 12.59 13.18
C ASP A 121 8.61 12.34 12.33
N HIS A 122 7.47 12.72 12.90
CA HIS A 122 6.16 12.49 12.30
C HIS A 122 6.03 13.15 10.92
N ASP A 123 6.38 14.44 10.83
CA ASP A 123 6.22 15.25 9.62
C ASP A 123 7.09 14.69 8.47
N THR A 124 8.31 14.23 8.79
CA THR A 124 9.18 13.56 7.81
C THR A 124 8.58 12.25 7.32
N LEU A 125 8.03 11.41 8.21
CA LEU A 125 7.38 10.15 7.82
C LEU A 125 6.12 10.40 6.98
N GLU A 126 5.31 11.38 7.35
CA GLU A 126 4.13 11.78 6.58
C GLU A 126 4.52 12.25 5.18
N ALA A 127 5.51 13.14 5.07
CA ALA A 127 6.02 13.60 3.78
C ALA A 127 6.58 12.47 2.91
N LEU A 128 7.28 11.50 3.51
CA LEU A 128 7.77 10.32 2.79
C LEU A 128 6.62 9.48 2.22
N ALA A 129 5.56 9.26 3.01
CA ALA A 129 4.38 8.52 2.55
C ALA A 129 3.62 9.27 1.44
N GLU A 130 3.40 10.57 1.60
CA GLU A 130 2.74 11.40 0.58
C GLU A 130 3.49 11.41 -0.75
N VAL A 131 4.81 11.61 -0.72
CA VAL A 131 5.64 11.58 -1.94
C VAL A 131 5.65 10.18 -2.56
N ALA A 132 5.78 9.13 -1.73
CA ALA A 132 5.80 7.75 -2.22
C ALA A 132 4.49 7.33 -2.90
N ALA A 133 3.36 7.92 -2.50
CA ALA A 133 2.08 7.68 -3.15
C ALA A 133 2.05 8.11 -4.63
N HIS A 134 2.94 9.01 -5.05
CA HIS A 134 3.05 9.47 -6.43
C HIS A 134 4.09 8.70 -7.26
N LEU A 135 4.72 7.66 -6.70
CA LEU A 135 5.70 6.87 -7.44
C LEU A 135 5.02 6.09 -8.58
N PRO A 136 5.70 5.99 -9.74
CA PRO A 136 5.24 5.10 -10.80
C PRO A 136 5.35 3.64 -10.33
N ARG A 137 4.53 2.79 -10.93
CA ARG A 137 4.61 1.33 -10.77
C ARG A 137 5.98 0.81 -11.21
N VAL A 138 6.48 -0.22 -10.52
CA VAL A 138 7.79 -0.85 -10.77
C VAL A 138 7.71 -2.13 -11.58
#